data_AF-A0A059F2F5-F1
#
_entry.id   AF-A0A059F2F5-F1
#
_cell.length_a   1.000
_cell.length_b   1.000
_cell.length_c   1.000
_cell.angle_alpha   90.00
_cell.angle_beta   90.00
_cell.angle_gamma   90.00
#
_symmetry.space_group_name_H-M   'P 1'
#
loop_
_entity.id
_entity.type
_entity.pdbx_description
1 polymer ?
#
loop_
_entity_poly.entity_id
_entity_poly.type
_entity_poly.pdbx_seq_one_letter_code
_entity_poly.pdbx_strand_id
1 'polypeptide(L)' 'MGSHLSVQKKVEIITWSRSGKSVREIANITSVPRSTVSRILVNEKRNKSLHRKSGSGRPSLNIDKLKII' A
#
# COMPACT_ATOMS: atom_id res chain seq x y z
N MET A 1 2.67 -23.39 -10.72
CA MET A 1 1.80 -23.43 -9.52
C MET A 1 2.19 -22.28 -8.60
N GLY A 2 1.36 -21.23 -8.50
CA GLY A 2 1.61 -20.12 -7.58
C GLY A 2 0.99 -20.41 -6.22
N SER A 3 1.76 -20.97 -5.29
CA SER A 3 1.32 -21.21 -3.91
C SER A 3 0.88 -19.89 -3.29
N HIS A 4 -0.41 -19.76 -3.00
CA HIS A 4 -0.97 -18.56 -2.39
C HIS A 4 -0.43 -18.45 -0.96
N LEU A 5 0.37 -17.41 -0.68
CA LEU A 5 0.85 -17.14 0.67
C LEU A 5 -0.35 -16.81 1.56
N SER A 6 -0.43 -17.44 2.74
CA SER A 6 -1.52 -17.21 3.69
C SER A 6 -1.60 -15.73 4.06
N VAL A 7 -2.82 -15.25 4.35
CA VAL A 7 -3.05 -13.86 4.76
C VAL A 7 -2.26 -13.52 6.02
N GLN A 8 -2.18 -14.46 6.98
CA GLN A 8 -1.38 -14.32 8.21
C GLN A 8 0.10 -14.02 7.91
N LYS A 9 0.73 -14.78 7.01
CA LYS A 9 2.14 -14.54 6.63
C LYS A 9 2.35 -13.18 5.95
N LYS A 10 1.38 -12.71 5.16
CA LYS A 10 1.44 -11.37 4.56
C LYS A 10 1.40 -10.28 5.64
N VAL A 11 0.56 -10.45 6.66
CA VAL A 11 0.46 -9.52 7.80
C VAL A 11 1.77 -9.51 8.59
N GLU A 12 2.34 -10.67 8.91
CA GLU A 12 3.63 -10.75 9.61
C GLU A 12 4.75 -10.02 8.86
N ILE A 13 4.87 -10.24 7.55
CA ILE A 13 5.86 -9.56 6.69
C ILE A 13 5.70 -8.03 6.77
N ILE A 14 4.47 -7.54 6.71
CA ILE A 14 4.17 -6.11 6.78
C ILE A 14 4.51 -5.56 8.17
N THR A 15 4.18 -6.27 9.24
CA THR A 15 4.48 -5.87 10.62
C THR A 15 5.99 -5.73 10.82
N TRP A 16 6.79 -6.72 10.42
CA TRP A 16 8.25 -6.65 10.51
C TRP A 16 8.85 -5.51 9.68
N SER A 17 8.29 -5.26 8.49
CA SER A 17 8.72 -4.11 7.67
C SER A 17 8.42 -2.77 8.34
N ARG A 18 7.30 -2.65 9.07
CA ARG A 18 6.96 -1.43 9.83
C ARG A 18 7.85 -1.24 11.05
N SER A 19 8.35 -2.33 11.65
CA SER A 19 9.37 -2.29 12.71
C SER A 19 10.77 -1.94 12.20
N GLY A 20 10.95 -1.67 10.90
CA GLY A 20 12.22 -1.23 10.32
C GLY A 20 13.18 -2.35 9.92
N LYS A 21 12.73 -3.62 9.91
CA LYS A 21 13.56 -4.75 9.48
C LYS A 21 13.84 -4.71 7.97
N SER A 22 15.05 -5.11 7.59
CA SER A 22 15.41 -5.23 6.17
C SER A 22 14.71 -6.42 5.50
N VAL A 23 14.54 -6.35 4.17
CA VAL A 23 13.95 -7.45 3.39
C VAL A 23 14.70 -8.78 3.60
N ARG A 24 16.02 -8.73 3.83
CA ARG A 24 16.84 -9.92 4.11
C ARG A 24 16.48 -10.54 5.47
N GLU A 25 16.40 -9.72 6.51
CA GLU A 25 16.02 -10.18 7.85
C GLU A 25 14.59 -10.74 7.86
N ILE A 26 13.65 -10.07 7.19
CA ILE A 26 12.26 -10.52 7.11
C ILE A 26 12.19 -11.90 6.42
N ALA A 27 12.94 -12.08 5.32
CA ALA A 27 12.99 -13.36 4.62
C ALA A 27 13.51 -14.49 5.52
N ASN A 28 14.54 -14.20 6.33
CA ASN A 28 15.10 -15.16 7.28
C ASN A 28 14.11 -15.50 8.41
N ILE A 29 13.42 -14.50 8.97
CA ILE A 29 12.46 -14.69 10.08
C ILE A 29 11.23 -15.46 9.60
N THR A 30 10.68 -15.09 8.45
CA THR A 30 9.40 -15.63 7.95
C THR A 30 9.57 -16.89 7.10
N SER A 31 10.82 -17.29 6.80
CA SER A 31 11.15 -18.37 5.86
C SER A 31 10.46 -18.19 4.50
N VAL A 32 10.30 -16.94 4.06
CA VAL A 32 9.69 -16.58 2.78
C VAL A 32 10.78 -16.09 1.82
N PRO A 33 10.79 -16.54 0.55
CA PRO A 33 11.77 -16.07 -0.43
C PRO A 33 11.81 -14.55 -0.54
N ARG A 34 13.02 -13.99 -0.65
CA ARG A 34 13.25 -12.54 -0.72
C ARG A 34 12.45 -11.84 -1.81
N SER A 35 12.30 -12.51 -2.97
CA SER A 35 11.49 -12.03 -4.10
C SER A 35 10.00 -11.89 -3.75
N THR A 36 9.46 -12.84 -2.99
CA THR A 36 8.06 -12.84 -2.52
C THR A 36 7.85 -11.74 -1.48
N VAL A 37 8.77 -11.58 -0.52
CA VAL A 37 8.73 -10.49 0.47
C VAL A 37 8.72 -9.13 -0.23
N SER A 38 9.64 -8.91 -1.18
CA SER A 38 9.71 -7.67 -1.95
C SER A 38 8.40 -7.39 -2.71
N ARG A 39 7.84 -8.39 -3.38
CA ARG A 39 6.56 -8.25 -4.11
C ARG A 39 5.40 -7.86 -3.18
N ILE A 40 5.33 -8.44 -1.99
CA ILE A 40 4.29 -8.12 -0.99
C ILE A 40 4.42 -6.67 -0.52
N LEU A 41 5.63 -6.22 -0.17
CA LEU A 41 5.86 -4.85 0.30
C LEU A 41 5.59 -3.80 -0.79
N VAL A 42 5.96 -4.08 -2.04
CA VAL A 42 5.63 -3.21 -3.18
C VAL A 42 4.11 -3.12 -3.38
N ASN A 43 3.40 -4.24 -3.29
CA ASN A 43 1.94 -4.26 -3.42
C ASN A 43 1.26 -3.54 -2.24
N GLU A 44 1.76 -3.65 -1.01
CA GLU A 44 1.26 -2.89 0.14
C GLU A 44 1.39 -1.38 -0.11
N LYS A 45 2.55 -0.92 -0.59
CA LYS A 45 2.79 0.50 -0.91
C LYS A 45 1.87 0.99 -2.03
N ARG A 46 1.66 0.19 -3.08
CA ARG A 46 0.73 0.49 -4.17
C ARG A 46 -0.73 0.54 -3.70
N ASN A 47 -1.16 -0.39 -2.86
CA ASN A 47 -2.50 -0.38 -2.29
C ASN A 47 -2.74 0.83 -1.37
N LYS A 48 -1.72 1.26 -0.62
CA LYS A 48 -1.76 2.53 0.13
C LYS A 48 -1.86 3.75 -0.77
N SER A 49 -1.20 3.75 -1.94
CA SER A 49 -1.30 4.87 -2.90
C SER A 49 -2.62 4.89 -3.66
N LEU A 50 -3.22 3.73 -3.97
CA LEU A 50 -4.49 3.63 -4.69
C LEU A 50 -5.69 4.07 -3.84
N HIS A 51 -5.58 4.06 -2.51
CA HIS A 51 -6.59 4.66 -1.63
C HIS A 51 -6.54 6.20 -1.59
N ARG A 52 -5.58 6.85 -2.26
CA ARG A 52 -5.58 8.30 -2.40
C ARG A 52 -6.40 8.72 -3.63
N LYS A 53 -7.65 9.11 -3.33
CA LYS A 53 -8.60 9.99 -4.05
C LYS A 53 -9.70 9.34 -4.89
N SER A 54 -10.89 9.38 -4.32
CA SER A 54 -12.06 10.00 -4.95
C SER A 54 -12.64 11.00 -3.94
N GLY A 55 -12.29 12.30 -4.04
CA GLY A 55 -13.00 13.32 -3.25
C GLY A 55 -12.22 14.50 -2.66
N SER A 56 -11.13 15.00 -3.25
CA SER A 56 -10.64 16.33 -2.85
C SER A 56 -9.88 17.04 -3.97
N GLY A 57 -10.51 18.08 -4.53
CA GLY A 57 -9.78 19.17 -5.19
C GLY A 57 -10.22 19.60 -6.60
N ARG A 58 -11.51 19.69 -6.89
CA ARG A 58 -11.98 20.72 -7.83
C ARG A 58 -13.09 21.51 -7.15
N PRO A 59 -12.85 22.74 -6.66
CA PRO A 59 -13.96 23.65 -6.50
C PRO A 59 -14.49 23.91 -7.92
N SER A 60 -15.77 23.61 -8.15
CA SER A 60 -16.46 24.19 -9.31
C SER A 60 -16.51 25.69 -9.07
N LEU A 61 -15.54 26.43 -9.61
CA LEU A 61 -15.65 27.87 -9.75
C LEU A 61 -16.86 28.13 -10.64
N ASN A 62 -18.02 28.33 -10.02
CA ASN A 62 -19.20 28.88 -10.68
C ASN A 62 -19.17 30.38 -10.43
N ILE A 63 -18.24 31.05 -11.12
CA ILE A 63 -18.05 32.52 -11.07
C ILE A 63 -19.28 33.23 -11.68
N ASP A 64 -20.12 32.51 -12.43
CA ASP A 64 -21.28 33.07 -13.13
C ASP A 64 -22.53 33.26 -12.26
N LYS A 65 -22.52 32.87 -10.98
CA LYS A 65 -23.70 32.98 -10.08
C LYS A 65 -23.66 34.07 -9.02
N LEU A 66 -22.59 34.85 -8.91
CA LEU A 66 -22.49 35.97 -7.96
C LEU A 66 -22.51 37.36 -8.63
N LYS A 67 -23.10 37.44 -9.83
CA LYS A 67 -23.44 38.72 -10.46
C LYS A 67 -24.95 38.82 -10.65
N ILE A 68 -25.68 38.90 -9.54
CA ILE A 68 -27.03 39.44 -9.54
C ILE A 68 -27.14 40.43 -8.38
N ILE A 69 -27.00 41.70 -8.78
CA ILE A 69 -27.70 42.92 -8.33
C ILE A 69 -27.76 43.16 -6.81
#